data_AF-A0A7K9BEV2-F1
#
_entry.id   AF-A0A7K9BEV2-F1
#
_cell.length_a   1.000
_cell.length_b   1.000
_cell.length_c   1.000
_cell.angle_alpha   90.00
_cell.angle_beta   90.00
_cell.angle_gamma   90.00
#
_symmetry.space_group_name_H-M   'P 1'
#
loop_
_entity.id
_entity.type
_entity.pdbx_description
1 polymer ?
#
loop_
_entity_poly.entity_id
_entity_poly.type
_entity_poly.pdbx_seq_one_letter_code
_entity_poly.pdbx_strand_id
1 'polypeptide(L)'
;SEQSAEETPSNFDPVVIASRLRSIGDECNIDFENSSQVVAEVLKGKLKLSFWCLQIEKFEAAVDSLSRRWSNQNPELCYERAFLTISVKLAMCIAKKVPAVVHHIPLVELINGNSRVRSYIESCGGWVSMQS
;
A
#
# COMPACT_ATOMS: atom_id res chain seq x y z
N SER A 1 -50.99 -20.79 61.20
CA SER A 1 -50.22 -21.03 59.97
C SER A 1 -49.99 -19.70 59.32
N GLU A 2 -48.75 -19.22 59.25
CA GLU A 2 -48.36 -18.19 58.29
C GLU A 2 -46.85 -18.28 58.09
N GLN A 3 -46.49 -18.33 56.82
CA GLN A 3 -45.21 -18.76 56.27
C GLN A 3 -44.08 -17.77 56.57
N SER A 4 -42.95 -18.31 57.03
CA SER A 4 -41.66 -17.61 57.05
C SER A 4 -41.18 -17.49 55.61
N ALA A 5 -41.10 -16.25 55.12
CA ALA A 5 -40.47 -15.93 53.85
C ALA A 5 -38.96 -16.15 53.96
N GLU A 6 -38.47 -17.14 53.24
CA GLU A 6 -37.06 -17.49 53.09
C GLU A 6 -36.41 -16.42 52.20
N GLU A 7 -35.84 -15.38 52.82
CA GLU A 7 -34.94 -14.45 52.13
C GLU A 7 -33.62 -15.18 51.84
N THR A 8 -33.46 -15.70 50.63
CA THR A 8 -32.17 -16.20 50.17
C THR A 8 -31.17 -15.04 50.12
N PRO A 9 -30.05 -15.07 50.86
CA PRO A 9 -29.06 -14.03 50.77
C PRO A 9 -28.43 -14.10 49.38
N SER A 10 -28.67 -13.07 48.57
CA SER A 10 -27.93 -12.82 47.35
C SER A 10 -26.44 -12.71 47.71
N ASN A 11 -25.69 -13.79 47.49
CA ASN A 11 -24.26 -13.89 47.76
C ASN A 11 -23.47 -13.06 46.72
N PHE A 12 -23.58 -11.74 46.83
CA PHE A 12 -22.77 -10.79 46.08
C PHE A 12 -21.42 -10.67 46.79
N ASP A 13 -20.45 -11.49 46.38
CA ASP A 13 -19.07 -11.39 46.86
C ASP A 13 -18.25 -10.55 45.84
N PRO A 14 -17.89 -9.30 46.20
CA PRO A 14 -17.12 -8.41 45.32
C PRO A 14 -15.75 -8.99 44.95
N VAL A 15 -15.15 -9.80 45.81
CA VAL A 15 -13.84 -10.42 45.58
C VAL A 15 -13.95 -11.51 44.51
N VAL A 16 -15.02 -12.31 44.56
CA VAL A 16 -15.31 -13.34 43.54
C VAL A 16 -15.60 -12.68 42.19
N ILE A 17 -16.38 -11.59 42.18
CA ILE A 17 -16.69 -10.85 40.95
C ILE A 17 -15.42 -10.21 40.37
N ALA A 18 -14.61 -9.55 41.18
CA ALA A 18 -13.35 -8.95 40.75
C ALA A 18 -12.36 -10.01 40.21
N SER A 19 -12.31 -11.19 40.84
CA SER A 19 -11.47 -12.31 40.39
C SER A 19 -11.96 -12.89 39.07
N ARG A 20 -13.28 -12.98 38.86
CA ARG A 20 -13.88 -13.42 37.60
C ARG A 20 -13.60 -12.42 36.48
N LEU A 21 -13.79 -11.13 36.73
CA LEU A 21 -13.50 -10.05 35.77
C LEU A 21 -12.02 -10.01 35.41
N ARG A 22 -11.12 -10.21 36.37
CA ARG A 22 -9.68 -10.33 36.11
C ARG A 22 -9.40 -11.53 35.20
N SER A 23 -9.96 -12.70 35.50
CA SER A 23 -9.75 -13.90 34.68
C SER A 23 -10.24 -13.71 33.25
N ILE A 24 -11.40 -13.07 33.06
CA ILE A 24 -11.92 -12.71 31.73
C ILE A 24 -10.98 -11.71 31.03
N GLY A 25 -10.49 -10.70 31.74
CA GLY A 25 -9.54 -9.74 31.22
C GLY A 25 -8.22 -10.38 30.79
N ASP A 26 -7.70 -11.31 31.60
CA ASP A 26 -6.46 -12.05 31.32
C ASP A 26 -6.63 -12.98 30.11
N GLU A 27 -7.77 -13.66 29.99
CA GLU A 27 -8.11 -14.52 28.84
C GLU A 27 -8.24 -13.71 27.54
N CYS A 28 -8.93 -12.56 27.59
CA CYS A 28 -9.01 -11.62 26.45
C CYS A 28 -7.63 -11.05 26.06
N ASN A 29 -6.76 -10.78 27.03
CA ASN A 29 -5.42 -10.28 26.76
C ASN A 29 -4.55 -11.33 26.06
N ILE A 30 -4.65 -12.59 26.48
CA ILE A 30 -3.95 -13.72 25.82
C ILE A 30 -4.42 -13.88 24.37
N ASP A 31 -5.73 -13.79 24.12
CA ASP A 31 -6.28 -13.86 22.76
C ASP A 31 -5.83 -12.69 21.87
N PHE A 32 -5.75 -11.49 22.44
CA PHE A 32 -5.22 -10.32 21.74
C PHE A 32 -3.73 -10.47 21.41
N GLU A 33 -2.91 -10.91 22.36
CA GLU A 33 -1.48 -11.19 22.13
C GLU A 33 -1.28 -12.33 21.13
N ASN A 34 -2.15 -13.35 21.11
CA ASN A 34 -2.13 -14.39 20.07
C ASN A 34 -2.56 -13.84 18.69
N SER A 35 -3.41 -12.82 18.66
CA SER A 35 -3.76 -12.07 17.44
C SER A 35 -2.66 -11.10 16.97
N SER A 36 -1.63 -10.86 17.80
CA SER A 36 -0.53 -9.92 17.50
C SER A 36 0.18 -10.24 16.20
N GLN A 37 0.26 -11.52 15.80
CA GLN A 37 0.81 -11.94 14.52
C GLN A 37 -0.01 -11.39 13.34
N VAL A 38 -1.34 -11.44 13.45
CA VAL A 38 -2.26 -10.90 12.44
C VAL A 38 -2.16 -9.38 12.40
N VAL A 39 -2.10 -8.72 13.57
CA VAL A 39 -1.90 -7.27 13.67
C VAL A 39 -0.56 -6.85 13.07
N ALA A 40 0.52 -7.58 13.34
CA ALA A 40 1.85 -7.34 12.80
C ALA A 40 1.89 -7.52 11.28
N GLU A 41 1.25 -8.57 10.73
CA GLU A 41 1.17 -8.78 9.28
C GLU A 41 0.30 -7.70 8.60
N VAL A 42 -0.79 -7.24 9.21
CA VAL A 42 -1.58 -6.11 8.69
C VAL A 42 -0.76 -4.81 8.70
N LEU A 43 -0.04 -4.52 9.79
CA LEU A 43 0.81 -3.32 9.89
C LEU A 43 1.98 -3.37 8.89
N LYS A 44 2.62 -4.52 8.75
CA LYS A 44 3.69 -4.76 7.77
C LYS A 44 3.17 -4.62 6.34
N GLY A 45 1.97 -5.13 6.05
CA GLY A 45 1.28 -4.94 4.78
C GLY A 45 1.04 -3.46 4.47
N LYS A 46 0.51 -2.71 5.45
CA LYS A 46 0.29 -1.25 5.34
C LYS A 46 1.59 -0.47 5.11
N LEU A 47 2.65 -0.80 5.85
CA LEU A 47 3.97 -0.18 5.68
C LEU A 47 4.60 -0.49 4.33
N LYS A 48 4.44 -1.72 3.84
CA LYS A 48 4.89 -2.10 2.49
C LYS A 48 4.12 -1.35 1.41
N LEU A 49 2.80 -1.22 1.57
CA LEU A 49 1.94 -0.52 0.62
C LEU A 49 2.26 0.99 0.59
N SER A 50 2.43 1.62 1.76
CA SER A 50 2.77 3.04 1.84
C SER A 50 4.16 3.34 1.28
N PHE A 51 5.14 2.47 1.57
CA PHE A 51 6.47 2.59 0.97
C PHE A 51 6.42 2.43 -0.56
N TRP A 52 5.58 1.52 -1.07
CA TRP A 52 5.39 1.32 -2.50
C TRP A 52 4.73 2.53 -3.17
N CYS A 53 3.67 3.10 -2.60
CA CYS A 53 3.05 4.33 -3.11
C CYS A 53 4.04 5.50 -3.14
N LEU A 54 4.84 5.68 -2.08
CA LEU A 54 5.85 6.74 -2.02
C LEU A 54 6.95 6.56 -3.10
N GLN A 55 7.33 5.32 -3.40
CA GLN A 55 8.29 5.03 -4.46
C GLN A 55 7.70 5.34 -5.85
N ILE A 56 6.41 5.06 -6.06
CA ILE A 56 5.71 5.37 -7.30
C ILE A 56 5.67 6.87 -7.56
N GLU A 57 5.23 7.66 -6.58
CA GLU A 57 5.15 9.12 -6.72
C GLU A 57 6.52 9.73 -7.05
N LYS A 58 7.59 9.23 -6.40
CA LYS A 58 8.96 9.65 -6.69
C LYS A 58 9.41 9.26 -8.09
N PHE A 59 9.04 8.07 -8.55
CA PHE A 59 9.34 7.62 -9.91
C PHE A 59 8.65 8.52 -10.93
N GLU A 60 7.33 8.73 -10.80
CA GLU A 60 6.55 9.56 -11.72
C GLU A 60 7.06 11.00 -11.76
N ALA A 61 7.33 11.61 -10.60
CA ALA A 61 7.87 12.96 -10.51
C ALA A 61 9.27 13.06 -11.18
N ALA A 62 10.13 12.05 -11.00
CA ALA A 62 11.44 12.01 -11.62
C ALA A 62 11.34 11.87 -13.14
N VAL A 63 10.50 10.96 -13.65
CA VAL A 63 10.24 10.80 -15.08
C VAL A 63 9.75 12.12 -15.66
N ASP A 64 8.69 12.69 -15.10
CA ASP A 64 8.06 13.91 -15.60
C ASP A 64 9.03 15.11 -15.65
N SER A 65 9.80 15.30 -14.58
CA SER A 65 10.83 16.34 -14.50
C SER A 65 11.91 16.17 -15.57
N LEU A 66 12.46 14.96 -15.68
CA LEU A 66 13.49 14.65 -16.67
C LEU A 66 12.95 14.79 -18.11
N SER A 67 11.71 14.40 -18.34
CA SER A 67 11.07 14.46 -19.66
C SER A 67 10.87 15.87 -20.12
N ARG A 68 10.35 16.75 -19.25
CA ARG A 68 10.25 18.19 -19.55
C ARG A 68 11.61 18.79 -19.82
N ARG A 69 12.62 18.49 -18.98
CA ARG A 69 13.97 19.01 -19.18
C ARG A 69 14.55 18.56 -20.52
N TRP A 70 14.40 17.27 -20.85
CA TRP A 70 14.99 16.71 -22.06
C TRP A 70 14.30 17.23 -23.33
N SER A 71 12.96 17.31 -23.34
CA SER A 71 12.22 17.89 -24.47
C SER A 71 12.52 19.38 -24.66
N ASN A 72 12.68 20.14 -23.57
CA ASN A 72 13.02 21.57 -23.66
C ASN A 72 14.43 21.79 -24.24
N GLN A 73 15.35 20.86 -24.00
CA GLN A 73 16.70 20.90 -24.55
C GLN A 73 16.79 20.37 -25.99
N ASN A 74 15.78 19.62 -26.45
CA ASN A 74 15.79 18.94 -27.74
C ASN A 74 14.45 19.23 -28.45
N PRO A 75 14.35 20.34 -29.22
CA PRO A 75 13.09 20.80 -29.79
C PRO A 75 12.41 19.78 -30.72
N GLU A 76 13.19 18.91 -31.35
CA GLU A 76 12.71 17.81 -32.22
C GLU A 76 12.07 16.65 -31.43
N LEU A 77 12.32 16.57 -30.12
CA LEU A 77 11.83 15.50 -29.26
C LEU A 77 10.61 15.97 -28.48
N CYS A 78 9.44 15.49 -28.88
CA CYS A 78 8.22 15.74 -28.11
C CYS A 78 8.30 15.12 -26.70
N TYR A 79 7.59 15.76 -25.76
CA TYR A 79 7.56 15.36 -24.35
C TYR A 79 7.14 13.88 -24.18
N GLU A 80 6.20 13.39 -24.98
CA GLU A 80 5.65 12.05 -24.88
C GLU A 80 6.71 10.99 -25.23
N ARG A 81 7.51 11.22 -26.26
CA ARG A 81 8.64 10.35 -26.61
C ARG A 81 9.76 10.43 -25.57
N ALA A 82 10.03 11.62 -25.04
CA ALA A 82 10.97 11.79 -23.94
C ALA A 82 10.51 11.02 -22.67
N PHE A 83 9.22 11.09 -22.36
CA PHE A 83 8.57 10.39 -21.24
C PHE A 83 8.69 8.88 -21.34
N LEU A 84 8.33 8.30 -22.48
CA LEU A 84 8.45 6.87 -22.71
C LEU A 84 9.91 6.40 -22.58
N THR A 85 10.83 7.16 -23.19
CA THR A 85 12.26 6.80 -23.16
C THR A 85 12.84 6.88 -21.75
N ILE A 86 12.53 7.94 -21.00
CA ILE A 86 13.02 8.11 -19.63
C ILE A 86 12.40 7.08 -18.69
N SER A 87 11.11 6.76 -18.85
CA SER A 87 10.43 5.73 -18.05
C SER A 87 11.17 4.39 -18.14
N VAL A 88 11.49 3.96 -19.37
CA VAL A 88 12.25 2.72 -19.60
C VAL A 88 13.67 2.81 -19.04
N LYS A 89 14.40 3.90 -19.33
CA LYS A 89 15.79 4.06 -18.85
C LYS A 89 15.88 4.09 -17.32
N LEU A 90 14.95 4.77 -16.66
CA LEU A 90 14.92 4.87 -15.21
C LEU A 90 14.56 3.53 -14.58
N ALA A 91 13.54 2.83 -15.11
CA ALA A 91 13.17 1.49 -14.66
C ALA A 91 14.33 0.50 -14.80
N MET A 92 15.06 0.51 -15.93
CA MET A 92 16.25 -0.32 -16.13
C MET A 92 17.39 0.05 -15.17
N CYS A 93 17.58 1.34 -14.86
CA CYS A 93 18.58 1.78 -13.90
C CYS A 93 18.26 1.27 -12.48
N ILE A 94 16.98 1.36 -12.08
CA ILE A 94 16.49 0.82 -10.80
C ILE A 94 16.68 -0.70 -10.76
N ALA A 95 16.30 -1.42 -11.82
CA ALA A 95 16.45 -2.86 -11.92
C ALA A 95 17.89 -3.34 -11.72
N LYS A 96 18.87 -2.59 -12.26
CA LYS A 96 20.30 -2.90 -12.08
C LYS A 96 20.78 -2.69 -10.65
N LYS A 97 20.26 -1.67 -9.96
CA LYS A 97 20.68 -1.33 -8.59
C LYS A 97 19.96 -2.13 -7.53
N VAL A 98 18.69 -2.44 -7.77
CA VAL A 98 17.82 -3.15 -6.84
C VAL A 98 16.97 -4.16 -7.64
N PRO A 99 17.53 -5.33 -7.98
CA PRO A 99 16.82 -6.32 -8.80
C PRO A 99 15.48 -6.76 -8.20
N ALA A 100 15.37 -6.75 -6.87
CA ALA A 100 14.16 -7.15 -6.14
C ALA A 100 12.92 -6.29 -6.44
N VAL A 101 13.06 -5.05 -6.94
CA VAL A 101 11.91 -4.18 -7.25
C VAL A 101 11.48 -4.25 -8.71
N VAL A 102 12.24 -4.82 -9.64
CA VAL A 102 11.91 -4.74 -11.08
C VAL A 102 10.59 -5.44 -11.43
N HIS A 103 10.30 -6.58 -10.79
CA HIS A 103 9.06 -7.33 -10.99
C HIS A 103 7.83 -6.64 -10.39
N HIS A 104 8.03 -5.57 -9.62
CA HIS A 104 7.00 -4.85 -8.89
C HIS A 104 6.77 -3.42 -9.41
N ILE A 105 7.39 -3.03 -10.52
CA ILE A 105 7.11 -1.75 -11.18
C ILE A 105 6.06 -2.01 -12.25
N PRO A 106 4.78 -1.66 -12.05
CA PRO A 106 3.74 -1.77 -13.07
C PRO A 106 3.93 -0.66 -14.11
N LEU A 107 5.01 -0.74 -14.89
CA LEU A 107 5.49 0.36 -15.73
C LEU A 107 4.44 0.84 -16.73
N VAL A 108 3.64 -0.07 -17.28
CA VAL A 108 2.54 0.27 -18.19
C VAL A 108 1.45 1.06 -17.48
N GLU A 109 1.06 0.67 -16.27
CA GLU A 109 0.06 1.38 -15.47
C GLU A 109 0.55 2.78 -15.08
N LEU A 110 1.81 2.90 -14.67
CA LEU A 110 2.46 4.17 -14.35
C LEU A 110 2.52 5.10 -15.57
N ILE A 111 2.92 4.59 -16.73
CA ILE A 111 2.94 5.40 -17.96
C ILE A 111 1.53 5.82 -18.36
N ASN A 112 0.57 4.89 -18.30
CA ASN A 112 -0.82 5.19 -18.59
C ASN A 112 -1.39 6.17 -17.56
N GLY A 113 -0.85 6.28 -16.34
CA GLY A 113 -1.23 7.30 -15.35
C GLY A 113 -1.13 8.73 -15.88
N ASN A 114 -0.19 8.99 -16.80
CA ASN A 114 -0.07 10.28 -17.48
C ASN A 114 -1.04 10.37 -18.67
N SER A 115 -2.11 11.16 -18.52
CA SER A 115 -3.18 11.29 -19.52
C SER A 115 -2.67 11.74 -20.89
N ARG A 116 -1.69 12.66 -20.94
CA ARG A 116 -1.10 13.16 -22.18
C ARG A 116 -0.36 12.05 -22.93
N VAL A 117 0.43 11.26 -22.20
CA VAL A 117 1.19 10.14 -22.79
C VAL A 117 0.26 9.02 -23.20
N ARG A 118 -0.78 8.73 -22.42
CA ARG A 118 -1.82 7.76 -22.75
C ARG A 118 -2.51 8.10 -24.08
N SER A 119 -2.97 9.33 -24.24
CA SER A 119 -3.60 9.80 -25.48
C SER A 119 -2.66 9.75 -26.67
N TYR A 120 -1.36 10.03 -26.47
CA TYR A 120 -0.35 9.87 -27.51
C TYR A 120 -0.22 8.41 -27.95
N ILE A 121 -0.11 7.46 -27.01
CA ILE A 121 -0.03 6.03 -27.31
C ILE A 121 -1.28 5.56 -28.08
N GLU A 122 -2.47 5.97 -27.65
CA GLU A 122 -3.74 5.67 -28.33
C GLU A 122 -3.74 6.22 -29.76
N SER A 123 -3.25 7.46 -29.97
CA SER A 123 -3.13 8.06 -31.30
C SER A 123 -2.13 7.33 -32.21
N CYS A 124 -1.14 6.65 -31.62
CA CYS A 124 -0.19 5.80 -32.34
C CYS A 124 -0.74 4.40 -32.65
N GLY A 125 -1.99 4.08 -32.28
CA GLY A 125 -2.62 2.76 -32.46
C GLY A 125 -2.48 1.81 -31.26
N GLY A 126 -2.03 2.32 -30.12
CA GLY A 126 -1.82 1.55 -28.89
C GLY A 126 -0.38 1.02 -28.73
N TRP A 127 -0.15 0.26 -27.66
CA TRP A 127 1.18 -0.24 -27.31
C TRP A 127 1.79 -1.19 -28.35
N VAL A 128 0.97 -1.95 -29.08
CA VAL A 128 1.41 -2.96 -30.05
C VAL A 128 1.87 -2.34 -31.36
N SER A 129 1.32 -1.20 -31.76
CA SER A 129 1.64 -0.51 -33.02
C SER A 129 2.85 0.43 -32.92
N MET A 130 3.34 0.73 -31.72
CA MET A 130 4.54 1.57 -31.52
C MET A 130 5.86 0.91 -31.97
N GLN A 131 5.83 -0.31 -32.52
CA GLN A 131 7.00 -1.03 -33.06
C GLN A 131 7.22 -0.86 -34.58
N SER A 132 6.45 -0.01 -35.25
CA SER A 132 6.59 0.25 -36.71
C SER A 132 7.36 1.52 -37.03
#